data_AF-A0A947SN35-F1
#
_entry.id   AF-A0A947SN35-F1
#
_cell.length_a   1.000
_cell.length_b   1.000
_cell.length_c   1.000
_cell.angle_alpha   90.00
_cell.angle_beta   90.00
_cell.angle_gamma   90.00
#
_symmetry.space_group_name_H-M   'P 1'
#
loop_
_entity.id
_entity.type
_entity.pdbx_description
1 polymer ?
#
loop_
_entity_poly.entity_id
_entity_poly.type
_entity_poly.pdbx_seq_one_letter_code
_entity_poly.pdbx_strand_id
1 'polypeptide(L)'
;MKQKNNSSKYKNKNVLITGGAGFIGSSLAQELVKCGANVTILDAMLPLYGGNLFNLEEIKNAIEFIKGDIRDEKLMKTLVKEKDIIYNFAAQVSHLDSKDQPLLDLDINGRGHLIVLEAVRRHAPKAKILFSSS
;
A
#
# COMPACT_ATOMS: atom_id res chain seq x y z
N MET A 1 -22.55 -20.68 -5.98
CA MET A 1 -22.06 -19.77 -4.92
C MET A 1 -22.36 -18.33 -5.32
N LYS A 2 -23.19 -17.59 -4.58
CA LYS A 2 -23.52 -16.20 -4.91
C LYS A 2 -22.33 -15.30 -4.55
N GLN A 3 -21.61 -14.77 -5.55
CA GLN A 3 -20.69 -13.67 -5.32
C GLN A 3 -21.51 -12.49 -4.78
N LYS A 4 -21.29 -12.11 -3.51
CA LYS A 4 -21.84 -10.86 -2.98
C LYS A 4 -21.26 -9.73 -3.81
N ASN A 5 -22.09 -8.91 -4.43
CA ASN A 5 -21.69 -7.72 -5.18
C ASN A 5 -20.98 -6.73 -4.23
N ASN A 6 -19.68 -6.93 -3.99
CA ASN A 6 -18.82 -6.04 -3.21
C ASN A 6 -18.60 -4.68 -3.90
N SER A 7 -19.01 -4.55 -5.17
CA SER A 7 -18.91 -3.33 -5.97
C SER A 7 -19.51 -2.09 -5.29
N SER A 8 -20.61 -2.22 -4.53
CA SER A 8 -21.21 -1.05 -3.86
C SER A 8 -20.41 -0.53 -2.66
N LYS A 9 -19.56 -1.35 -2.04
CA LYS A 9 -18.85 -1.00 -0.80
C LYS A 9 -17.65 -0.09 -1.05
N TYR A 10 -16.98 -0.26 -2.19
CA TYR A 10 -15.74 0.45 -2.51
C TYR A 10 -15.93 1.59 -3.53
N LYS A 11 -17.11 1.69 -4.13
CA LYS A 11 -17.43 2.76 -5.08
C LYS A 11 -17.17 4.14 -4.46
N ASN A 12 -16.39 4.97 -5.18
CA ASN A 12 -15.96 6.31 -4.79
C ASN A 12 -15.15 6.39 -3.49
N LYS A 13 -14.62 5.26 -2.98
CA LYS A 13 -13.73 5.28 -1.82
C LYS A 13 -12.31 5.65 -2.24
N ASN A 14 -11.68 6.53 -1.47
CA ASN A 14 -10.29 6.88 -1.66
C ASN A 14 -9.41 5.85 -0.94
N VAL A 15 -8.65 5.07 -1.72
CA VAL A 15 -7.83 3.97 -1.19
C VAL A 15 -6.35 4.25 -1.44
N LEU A 16 -5.53 4.07 -0.41
CA LEU A 16 -4.08 4.04 -0.54
C LEU A 16 -3.58 2.60 -0.36
N ILE A 17 -2.72 2.15 -1.27
CA ILE A 17 -2.05 0.84 -1.17
C ILE A 17 -0.54 1.09 -1.17
N THR A 18 0.13 0.76 -0.07
CA THR A 18 1.61 0.75 -0.01
C THR A 18 2.13 -0.64 -0.42
N GLY A 19 3.29 -0.70 -1.08
CA GLY A 19 3.75 -1.95 -1.71
C GLY A 19 2.85 -2.36 -2.88
N GLY A 20 2.16 -1.38 -3.49
CA GLY A 20 1.09 -1.63 -4.44
C GLY A 20 1.57 -2.08 -5.82
N ALA A 21 2.86 -1.97 -6.13
CA ALA A 21 3.44 -2.54 -7.35
C ALA A 21 3.92 -4.01 -7.15
N GLY A 22 3.91 -4.51 -5.92
CA GLY A 22 4.16 -5.92 -5.60
C GLY A 22 2.93 -6.81 -5.86
N PHE A 23 3.12 -8.13 -5.77
CA PHE A 23 2.13 -9.14 -6.15
C PHE A 23 0.74 -8.95 -5.49
N ILE A 24 0.68 -8.88 -4.15
CA ILE A 24 -0.59 -8.76 -3.42
C ILE A 24 -1.23 -7.39 -3.68
N GLY A 25 -0.42 -6.34 -3.65
CA GLY A 25 -0.88 -4.96 -3.80
C GLY A 25 -1.48 -4.68 -5.17
N SER A 26 -0.83 -5.14 -6.24
CA SER A 26 -1.31 -4.92 -7.61
C SER A 26 -2.59 -5.70 -7.91
N SER A 27 -2.71 -6.94 -7.44
CA SER A 27 -3.94 -7.73 -7.60
C SER A 27 -5.11 -7.09 -6.86
N LEU A 28 -4.89 -6.57 -5.65
CA LEU A 28 -5.92 -5.82 -4.94
C LEU A 28 -6.31 -4.52 -5.67
N ALA A 29 -5.32 -3.79 -6.20
CA ALA A 29 -5.55 -2.56 -6.95
C ALA A 29 -6.47 -2.80 -8.16
N GLN A 30 -6.23 -3.87 -8.92
CA GLN A 30 -7.06 -4.23 -10.07
C GLN A 30 -8.52 -4.47 -9.68
N GLU A 31 -8.78 -5.19 -8.59
CA GLU A 31 -10.14 -5.45 -8.11
C GLU A 31 -10.82 -4.20 -7.53
N LEU A 32 -10.08 -3.34 -6.84
CA LEU A 32 -10.60 -2.09 -6.30
C LEU A 32 -10.99 -1.10 -7.40
N VAL A 33 -10.19 -1.01 -8.47
CA VAL A 33 -10.52 -0.22 -9.66
C VAL A 33 -11.81 -0.74 -10.31
N LYS A 34 -11.97 -2.05 -10.49
CA LYS A 34 -13.22 -2.66 -11.00
C LYS A 34 -14.43 -2.36 -10.11
N CYS A 35 -14.22 -2.21 -8.80
CA CYS A 35 -15.25 -1.81 -7.85
C CYS A 35 -15.54 -0.28 -7.85
N GLY A 36 -14.82 0.52 -8.62
CA GLY A 36 -15.00 1.96 -8.73
C GLY A 36 -14.37 2.76 -7.60
N ALA A 37 -13.33 2.24 -6.95
CA ALA A 37 -12.54 3.00 -5.97
C ALA A 37 -11.54 3.93 -6.66
N ASN A 38 -11.18 5.02 -6.00
CA ASN A 38 -10.08 5.91 -6.40
C ASN A 38 -8.79 5.40 -5.75
N VAL A 39 -7.94 4.73 -6.52
CA VAL A 39 -6.77 4.01 -5.99
C VAL A 39 -5.50 4.84 -6.20
N THR A 40 -4.79 5.11 -5.10
CA THR A 40 -3.41 5.60 -5.10
C THR A 40 -2.47 4.46 -4.69
N ILE A 41 -1.43 4.23 -5.49
CA ILE A 41 -0.36 3.27 -5.24
C ILE A 41 0.87 4.01 -4.74
N LEU A 42 1.44 3.57 -3.62
CA LEU A 42 2.76 3.96 -3.16
C LEU A 42 3.69 2.75 -3.23
N ASP A 43 4.83 2.88 -3.89
CA ASP A 43 5.85 1.84 -3.90
C ASP A 43 7.26 2.43 -3.96
N ALA A 44 8.17 1.92 -3.15
CA ALA A 44 9.56 2.39 -3.13
C ALA A 44 10.35 1.90 -4.35
N MET A 45 9.86 0.84 -5.02
CA MET A 45 10.54 0.15 -6.11
C MET A 45 11.97 -0.24 -5.72
N LEU A 46 12.14 -0.71 -4.47
CA LEU A 46 13.42 -1.20 -3.99
C LEU A 46 13.81 -2.45 -4.79
N PRO A 47 15.05 -2.52 -5.31
CA PRO A 47 15.53 -3.71 -6.00
C PRO A 47 15.34 -4.96 -5.13
N LEU A 48 14.98 -6.08 -5.77
CA LEU A 48 14.81 -7.40 -5.12
C LEU A 48 13.58 -7.53 -4.19
N TYR A 49 12.82 -6.47 -3.92
CA TYR A 49 11.65 -6.51 -3.01
C TYR A 49 10.31 -6.49 -3.75
N GLY A 50 10.28 -6.99 -4.98
CA GLY A 50 9.07 -7.44 -5.68
C GLY A 50 8.25 -6.36 -6.41
N GLY A 51 8.56 -5.08 -6.28
CA GLY A 51 7.88 -4.01 -7.01
C GLY A 51 8.11 -4.10 -8.52
N ASN A 52 7.04 -4.22 -9.31
CA ASN A 52 7.11 -4.29 -10.77
C ASN A 52 5.94 -3.53 -11.43
N LEU A 53 6.27 -2.50 -12.21
CA LEU A 53 5.27 -1.67 -12.90
C LEU A 53 4.43 -2.45 -13.92
N PHE A 54 4.96 -3.56 -14.44
CA PHE A 54 4.19 -4.45 -15.33
C PHE A 54 2.89 -4.93 -14.68
N ASN A 55 2.88 -5.13 -13.36
CA ASN A 55 1.68 -5.56 -12.63
C ASN A 55 0.54 -4.53 -12.63
N LEU A 56 0.86 -3.26 -12.94
CA LEU A 56 -0.09 -2.14 -12.95
C LEU A 56 -0.49 -1.71 -14.36
N GLU A 57 0.09 -2.31 -15.41
CA GLU A 57 -0.06 -1.85 -16.79
C GLU A 57 -1.53 -1.80 -17.24
N GLU A 58 -2.33 -2.79 -16.85
CA GLU A 58 -3.75 -2.88 -17.19
C GLU A 58 -4.62 -1.77 -16.55
N ILE A 59 -4.16 -1.19 -15.44
CA ILE A 59 -4.91 -0.19 -14.67
C ILE A 59 -4.21 1.16 -14.59
N LYS A 60 -3.09 1.35 -15.31
CA LYS A 60 -2.23 2.54 -15.19
C LYS A 60 -2.96 3.88 -15.34
N ASN A 61 -4.03 3.91 -16.15
CA ASN A 61 -4.83 5.11 -16.41
C ASN A 61 -5.95 5.33 -15.37
N ALA A 62 -6.19 4.36 -14.49
CA ALA A 62 -7.24 4.37 -13.48
C ALA A 62 -6.69 4.48 -12.05
N ILE A 63 -5.37 4.60 -11.91
CA ILE A 63 -4.67 4.75 -10.63
C ILE A 63 -3.80 5.99 -10.62
N GLU A 64 -3.47 6.46 -9.43
CA GLU A 64 -2.37 7.38 -9.21
C GLU A 64 -1.17 6.58 -8.70
N PHE A 65 -0.06 6.55 -9.44
CA PHE A 65 1.17 5.87 -8.99
C PHE A 65 2.17 6.88 -8.44
N ILE A 66 2.69 6.59 -7.25
CA ILE A 66 3.67 7.40 -6.55
C ILE A 66 4.87 6.51 -6.21
N LYS A 67 6.02 6.83 -6.80
CA LYS A 67 7.28 6.21 -6.37
C LYS A 67 7.77 6.91 -5.11
N GLY A 68 7.82 6.19 -4.00
CA GLY A 68 8.20 6.74 -2.70
C GLY A 68 8.22 5.69 -1.60
N ASP A 69 8.82 6.04 -0.46
CA ASP A 69 9.07 5.11 0.63
C ASP A 69 8.18 5.42 1.83
N ILE A 70 7.67 4.38 2.49
CA ILE A 70 6.85 4.53 3.72
C ILE A 70 7.65 5.13 4.87
N ARG A 71 8.98 5.09 4.81
CA ARG A 71 9.89 5.71 5.79
C ARG A 71 9.99 7.23 5.64
N ASP A 72 9.41 7.82 4.58
CA ASP A 72 9.28 9.27 4.44
C ASP A 72 8.02 9.77 5.18
N GLU A 73 8.24 10.32 6.37
CA GLU A 73 7.19 10.86 7.23
C GLU A 73 6.40 12.01 6.58
N LYS A 74 7.05 12.86 5.78
CA LYS A 74 6.39 14.01 5.14
C LYS A 74 5.49 13.55 4.00
N LEU A 75 5.96 12.57 3.24
CA LEU A 75 5.17 11.92 2.20
C LEU A 75 3.97 11.22 2.82
N MET A 76 4.17 10.38 3.83
CA MET A 76 3.08 9.64 4.48
C MET A 76 2.05 10.57 5.11
N LYS A 77 2.47 11.66 5.77
CA LYS A 77 1.57 12.71 6.28
C LYS A 77 0.66 13.28 5.19
N THR A 78 1.15 13.38 3.95
CA THR A 78 0.39 13.91 2.83
C THR A 78 -0.53 12.86 2.23
N LEU A 79 -0.02 11.64 2.01
CA LEU A 79 -0.74 10.59 1.30
C LEU A 79 -1.91 9.97 2.07
N VAL A 80 -1.85 9.94 3.40
CA VAL A 80 -2.95 9.37 4.21
C VAL A 80 -4.17 10.29 4.28
N LYS A 81 -4.02 11.59 3.99
CA LYS A 81 -5.12 12.56 4.09
C LYS A 81 -6.23 12.20 3.12
N GLU A 82 -7.48 12.40 3.55
CA GLU A 82 -8.68 12.14 2.76
C GLU A 82 -8.82 10.70 2.24
N LYS A 83 -8.03 9.75 2.75
CA LYS A 83 -8.18 8.32 2.46
C LYS A 83 -9.22 7.71 3.37
N ASP A 84 -10.11 6.91 2.79
CA ASP A 84 -11.07 6.11 3.54
C ASP A 84 -10.45 4.81 4.05
N ILE A 85 -9.57 4.21 3.24
CA ILE A 85 -8.99 2.88 3.46
C ILE A 85 -7.51 2.91 3.07
N ILE A 86 -6.69 2.30 3.92
CA ILE A 86 -5.24 2.20 3.72
C ILE A 86 -4.87 0.72 3.85
N TYR A 87 -4.31 0.17 2.78
CA TYR A 87 -3.70 -1.16 2.76
C TYR A 87 -2.19 -1.01 2.84
N ASN A 88 -1.60 -1.34 3.98
CA ASN A 88 -0.16 -1.28 4.19
C ASN A 88 0.47 -2.65 3.90
N PHE A 89 0.93 -2.86 2.66
CA PHE A 89 1.61 -4.09 2.23
C PHE A 89 3.08 -3.86 1.89
N ALA A 90 3.60 -2.64 2.07
CA ALA A 90 5.03 -2.37 1.96
C ALA A 90 5.77 -3.09 3.10
N ALA A 91 6.59 -4.06 2.73
CA ALA A 91 7.43 -4.83 3.64
C ALA A 91 8.65 -5.38 2.89
N GLN A 92 9.72 -5.64 3.63
CA GLN A 92 10.81 -6.50 3.22
C GLN A 92 10.43 -7.93 3.63
N VAL A 93 10.48 -8.89 2.69
CA VAL A 93 9.98 -10.26 2.91
C VAL A 93 11.06 -11.35 2.77
N SER A 94 12.32 -10.98 2.54
CA SER A 94 13.40 -11.94 2.29
C SER A 94 14.09 -12.35 3.60
N HIS A 95 13.90 -13.62 3.97
CA HIS A 95 14.47 -14.22 5.18
C HIS A 95 16.00 -14.30 5.19
N LEU A 96 16.62 -14.36 4.02
CA LEU A 96 18.09 -14.35 3.92
C LEU A 96 18.62 -12.94 4.21
N ASP A 97 18.04 -11.95 3.53
CA ASP A 97 18.44 -10.56 3.70
C ASP A 97 18.13 -10.03 5.10
N SER A 98 17.07 -10.52 5.77
CA SER A 98 16.76 -10.09 7.14
C SER A 98 17.81 -10.55 8.16
N LYS A 99 18.49 -11.68 7.90
CA LYS A 99 19.63 -12.13 8.73
C LYS A 99 20.89 -11.32 8.44
N ASP A 100 21.13 -11.00 7.18
CA ASP A 100 22.33 -10.31 6.75
C ASP A 100 22.26 -8.80 7.02
N GLN A 101 21.06 -8.21 6.97
CA GLN A 101 20.80 -6.78 7.13
C GLN A 101 19.63 -6.50 8.10
N PRO A 102 19.72 -6.93 9.37
CA PRO A 102 18.62 -6.83 10.33
C PRO A 102 18.20 -5.39 10.66
N LEU A 103 19.13 -4.43 10.56
CA LEU A 103 18.80 -3.02 10.77
C LEU A 103 17.97 -2.44 9.62
N LEU A 104 18.23 -2.88 8.37
CA LEU A 104 17.42 -2.48 7.23
C LEU A 104 16.03 -3.12 7.31
N ASP A 105 15.96 -4.39 7.68
CA ASP A 105 14.70 -5.09 7.94
C ASP A 105 13.86 -4.35 9.00
N LEU A 106 14.44 -4.03 10.15
CA LEU A 106 13.76 -3.27 11.21
C LEU A 106 13.33 -1.87 10.74
N ASP A 107 14.16 -1.19 9.95
CA ASP A 107 13.83 0.16 9.44
C ASP A 107 12.65 0.12 8.46
N ILE A 108 12.55 -0.90 7.60
CA ILE A 108 11.43 -1.06 6.67
C ILE A 108 10.18 -1.58 7.41
N ASN A 109 10.30 -2.74 8.05
CA ASN A 109 9.17 -3.50 8.60
C ASN A 109 8.70 -2.98 9.96
N GLY A 110 9.60 -2.42 10.76
CA GLY A 110 9.28 -1.83 12.06
C GLY A 110 9.03 -0.33 11.97
N ARG A 111 10.08 0.45 11.70
CA ARG A 111 10.00 1.91 11.69
C ARG A 111 9.09 2.43 10.58
N GLY A 112 9.23 1.93 9.35
CA GLY A 112 8.36 2.28 8.23
C GLY A 112 6.89 2.00 8.53
N HIS A 113 6.58 0.83 9.09
CA HIS A 113 5.22 0.50 9.51
C HIS A 113 4.67 1.47 10.57
N LEU A 114 5.47 1.79 11.60
CA LEU A 114 5.07 2.75 12.64
C LEU A 114 4.81 4.14 12.06
N ILE A 115 5.59 4.59 11.07
CA ILE A 115 5.38 5.88 10.39
C ILE A 115 4.02 5.91 9.71
N VAL A 116 3.61 4.84 9.02
CA VAL A 116 2.28 4.74 8.41
C VAL A 116 1.19 4.84 9.47
N LEU A 117 1.27 4.03 10.54
CA LEU A 117 0.30 4.04 11.63
C LEU A 117 0.16 5.43 12.26
N GLU A 118 1.30 6.11 12.46
CA GLU A 118 1.32 7.39 13.14
C GLU A 118 0.85 8.54 12.25
N ALA A 119 1.12 8.46 10.94
CA ALA A 119 0.51 9.36 9.97
C ALA A 119 -1.03 9.21 9.97
N VAL A 120 -1.54 7.98 9.98
CA VAL A 120 -3.00 7.72 10.04
C VAL A 120 -3.59 8.25 11.34
N ARG A 121 -2.98 7.94 12.50
CA ARG A 121 -3.48 8.40 13.80
C ARG A 121 -3.59 9.92 13.88
N ARG A 122 -2.62 10.65 13.32
CA ARG A 122 -2.55 12.12 13.40
C ARG A 122 -3.34 12.84 12.30
N HIS A 123 -3.47 12.25 11.12
CA HIS A 123 -3.93 12.97 9.93
C HIS A 123 -5.12 12.32 9.22
N ALA A 124 -5.46 11.08 9.54
CA ALA A 124 -6.61 10.38 8.98
C ALA A 124 -7.26 9.42 10.01
N PRO A 125 -7.63 9.89 11.22
CA PRO A 125 -8.05 9.01 12.33
C PRO A 125 -9.35 8.21 12.06
N LYS A 126 -10.10 8.58 11.01
CA LYS A 126 -11.31 7.86 10.58
C LYS A 126 -11.03 6.80 9.50
N ALA A 127 -9.83 6.81 8.92
CA ALA A 127 -9.46 5.85 7.89
C ALA A 127 -9.35 4.44 8.49
N LYS A 128 -9.77 3.44 7.72
CA LYS A 128 -9.56 2.04 8.08
C LYS A 128 -8.18 1.61 7.58
N ILE A 129 -7.39 1.01 8.46
CA ILE A 129 -6.10 0.45 8.09
C ILE A 129 -6.16 -1.08 8.13
N LEU A 130 -5.63 -1.70 7.08
CA LEU A 130 -5.37 -3.13 6.99
C LEU A 130 -3.89 -3.29 6.64
N PHE A 131 -3.22 -4.25 7.25
CA PHE A 131 -1.81 -4.50 7.00
C PHE A 131 -1.52 -6.00 6.95
N SER A 132 -0.45 -6.36 6.24
CA SER A 132 0.06 -7.73 6.20
C SER A 132 0.89 -8.03 7.45
N SER A 133 0.74 -9.24 7.99
CA SER A 133 1.50 -9.75 9.15
C SER A 133 1.94 -11.19 8.86
N SER A 134 3.01 -11.63 9.52
CA SER A 134 3.56 -13.00 9.47
C SER A 134 3.94 -13.50 10.85
#